data_AF-M5FZG0-F1
#
_entry.id   AF-M5FZG0-F1
#
_cell.length_a   1.000
_cell.length_b   1.000
_cell.length_c   1.000
_cell.angle_alpha   90.00
_cell.angle_beta   90.00
_cell.angle_gamma   90.00
#
_symmetry.space_group_name_H-M   'P 1'
#
loop_
_entity.id
_entity.type
_entity.pdbx_description
1 polymer ?
#
loop_
_entity_poly.entity_id
_entity_poly.type
_entity_poly.pdbx_seq_one_letter_code
_entity_poly.pdbx_strand_id
1 'polypeptide(L)'
;CFCLAQTHNLSPYVPICFHCGMIMCELQPPSSLCPSCGESLITQGQRQALLVRLDEDMSAVLDGEERERQRREEDERQRLLVESGGGAFPTLTG
;
A
#
# COMPACT_ATOMS: atom_id res chain seq x y z
N CYS A 1 -0.46 -25.73 -2.52
CA CYS A 1 -0.15 -25.18 -1.17
C CYS A 1 -0.76 -26.09 -0.10
N PHE A 2 -0.36 -25.97 1.18
CA PHE A 2 -0.81 -26.84 2.28
C PHE A 2 -2.28 -26.59 2.71
N CYS A 3 -3.02 -25.78 1.96
CA CYS A 3 -4.38 -25.32 2.27
C CYS A 3 -5.46 -26.33 1.83
N LEU A 4 -5.29 -27.62 2.10
CA LEU A 4 -6.30 -28.66 1.85
C LEU A 4 -6.82 -28.71 0.40
N ALA A 5 -5.91 -28.66 -0.58
CA ALA A 5 -6.23 -28.69 -2.01
C ALA A 5 -7.08 -27.53 -2.55
N GLN A 6 -7.19 -26.42 -1.81
CA GLN A 6 -7.76 -25.19 -2.35
C GLN A 6 -6.78 -24.49 -3.30
N THR A 7 -7.33 -23.76 -4.27
CA THR A 7 -6.56 -23.01 -5.27
C THR A 7 -6.40 -21.57 -4.78
N HIS A 8 -5.16 -21.13 -4.65
CA HIS A 8 -4.78 -19.79 -4.24
C HIS A 8 -3.68 -19.27 -5.16
N ASN A 9 -3.52 -17.94 -5.25
CA ASN A 9 -2.37 -17.40 -5.97
C ASN A 9 -1.08 -17.73 -5.24
N LEU A 10 0.03 -17.72 -5.98
CA LEU A 10 1.36 -17.86 -5.40
C LEU A 10 1.69 -16.67 -4.51
N SER A 11 2.47 -16.92 -3.45
CA SER A 11 2.96 -15.83 -2.62
C SER A 11 3.80 -14.86 -3.46
N PRO A 12 3.51 -13.54 -3.45
CA PRO A 12 4.30 -12.57 -4.19
C PRO A 12 5.68 -12.33 -3.56
N TYR A 13 5.90 -12.81 -2.33
CA TYR A 13 7.13 -12.61 -1.57
C TYR A 13 7.98 -13.88 -1.48
N VAL A 14 7.35 -15.04 -1.27
CA VAL A 14 8.04 -16.33 -1.05
C VAL A 14 7.35 -17.47 -1.79
N PRO A 15 7.34 -17.51 -3.14
CA PRO A 15 6.54 -18.48 -3.89
C PRO A 15 6.97 -19.95 -3.68
N ILE A 16 8.19 -20.19 -3.22
CA ILE A 16 8.73 -21.52 -2.96
C ILE A 16 9.63 -21.52 -1.73
N CYS A 17 9.58 -22.58 -0.93
CA CYS A 17 10.55 -22.84 0.12
C CYS A 17 11.85 -23.37 -0.51
N PHE A 18 12.96 -22.63 -0.39
CA PHE A 18 14.25 -23.06 -0.93
C PHE A 18 14.89 -24.26 -0.21
N HIS A 19 14.36 -24.66 0.96
CA HIS A 19 14.86 -25.81 1.70
C HIS A 19 14.21 -27.13 1.25
N CYS A 20 12.89 -27.18 1.14
CA CYS A 20 12.14 -28.42 0.82
C CYS A 20 11.40 -28.39 -0.52
N GLY A 21 11.41 -27.26 -1.25
CA GLY A 21 10.72 -27.12 -2.54
C GLY A 21 9.21 -26.91 -2.45
N MET A 22 8.66 -26.74 -1.24
CA MET A 22 7.21 -26.55 -1.06
C MET A 22 6.72 -25.25 -1.70
N ILE A 23 5.65 -25.34 -2.49
CA ILE A 23 5.00 -24.18 -3.12
C ILE A 23 4.08 -23.45 -2.13
N MET A 24 4.32 -22.15 -1.97
CA MET A 24 3.63 -21.29 -1.00
C MET A 24 2.59 -20.42 -1.71
N CYS A 25 1.44 -20.26 -1.07
CA CYS A 25 0.38 -19.37 -1.54
C CYS A 25 0.41 -18.02 -0.84
N GLU A 26 -0.34 -17.07 -1.39
CA GLU A 26 -0.52 -15.71 -0.88
C GLU A 26 -1.02 -15.65 0.57
N LEU A 27 -1.74 -16.68 1.03
CA LEU A 27 -2.23 -16.77 2.41
C LEU A 27 -1.12 -17.05 3.44
N GLN A 28 0.04 -17.56 3.01
CA GLN A 28 1.14 -17.78 3.94
C GLN A 28 1.97 -16.50 4.12
N PRO A 29 2.09 -15.96 5.33
CA PRO A 29 2.94 -14.81 5.59
C PRO A 29 4.42 -15.17 5.35
N PRO A 30 5.22 -14.30 4.70
CA PRO A 30 6.65 -14.55 4.49
C PRO A 30 7.47 -14.64 5.79
N SER A 31 6.96 -14.07 6.89
CA SER A 31 7.57 -14.15 8.22
C SER A 31 7.33 -15.48 8.95
N SER A 32 6.42 -16.31 8.45
CA SER A 32 6.12 -17.61 9.04
C SER A 32 7.13 -18.68 8.63
N LEU A 33 7.17 -19.76 9.41
CA LEU A 33 7.97 -20.95 9.08
C LEU A 33 7.29 -21.76 7.97
N CYS A 34 8.09 -22.53 7.24
CA CYS A 34 7.57 -23.46 6.25
C CYS A 34 6.68 -24.54 6.92
N PRO A 35 5.43 -24.76 6.48
CA PRO A 35 4.55 -25.77 7.06
C PRO A 35 5.03 -27.21 6.81
N SER A 36 5.90 -27.42 5.82
CA SER A 36 6.41 -28.75 5.47
C SER A 36 7.69 -29.12 6.22
N CYS A 37 8.60 -28.18 6.46
CA CYS A 37 9.93 -28.48 7.03
C CYS A 37 10.30 -27.63 8.25
N GLY A 38 9.47 -26.66 8.63
CA GLY A 38 9.73 -25.78 9.79
C GLY A 38 10.82 -24.73 9.58
N GLU A 39 11.46 -24.68 8.40
CA GLU A 39 12.55 -23.75 8.11
C GLU A 39 12.04 -22.33 7.80
N SER A 40 12.87 -21.31 8.04
CA SER A 40 12.54 -19.93 7.69
C SER A 40 12.38 -19.77 6.17
N LEU A 41 11.26 -19.17 5.73
CA LEU A 41 11.00 -18.92 4.31
C LEU A 41 11.83 -17.78 3.73
N ILE A 42 12.29 -16.87 4.59
CA ILE A 42 13.10 -15.71 4.22
C ILE A 42 14.43 -15.71 4.97
N THR A 43 15.47 -15.30 4.27
CA THR A 43 16.76 -14.94 4.87
C THR A 43 16.68 -13.57 5.56
N GLN A 44 17.67 -13.24 6.40
CA GLN A 44 17.74 -11.92 7.04
C GLN A 44 17.83 -10.78 6.01
N GLY A 45 18.60 -10.95 4.93
CA GLY A 45 18.72 -9.94 3.87
C GLY A 45 17.39 -9.73 3.12
N GLN A 46 16.69 -10.81 2.78
CA GLN A 46 15.36 -10.74 2.16
C GLN A 46 14.33 -10.10 3.08
N ARG A 47 14.41 -10.36 4.40
CA ARG A 47 13.56 -9.70 5.39
C ARG A 47 13.78 -8.19 5.39
N GLN A 48 15.04 -7.76 5.41
CA GLN A 48 15.35 -6.33 5.38
C GLN A 48 14.87 -5.66 4.08
N ALA A 49 15.09 -6.32 2.93
CA ALA A 49 14.60 -5.81 1.64
C ALA A 49 13.06 -5.72 1.60
N LEU A 50 12.35 -6.69 2.19
CA LEU A 50 10.90 -6.66 2.29
C LEU A 50 10.41 -5.51 3.16
N LEU A 51 11.08 -5.25 4.30
CA LEU A 51 10.74 -4.12 5.17
C LEU A 51 10.92 -2.77 4.45
N VAL A 52 12.03 -2.59 3.73
CA VAL A 52 12.28 -1.38 2.93
C VAL A 52 11.19 -1.20 1.87
N ARG A 53 10.87 -2.25 1.13
CA ARG A 53 9.79 -2.20 0.12
C ARG A 53 8.44 -1.82 0.73
N LEU A 54 8.09 -2.40 1.88
CA LEU A 54 6.83 -2.07 2.56
C LEU A 54 6.80 -0.62 3.03
N ASP A 55 7.92 -0.07 3.48
CA ASP A 55 8.05 1.32 3.88
C ASP A 55 7.89 2.28 2.69
N GLU A 56 8.48 1.93 1.54
CA GLU A 56 8.29 2.64 0.26
C GLU A 56 6.83 2.59 -0.20
N ASP A 57 6.21 1.41 -0.18
CA ASP A 57 4.80 1.22 -0.57
C ASP A 57 3.87 2.03 0.34
N MET A 58 4.11 2.01 1.66
CA MET A 58 3.36 2.82 2.63
C MET A 58 3.51 4.32 2.36
N SER A 59 4.74 4.78 2.14
CA SER A 59 5.03 6.19 1.85
C SER A 59 4.32 6.64 0.57
N ALA A 60 4.36 5.82 -0.48
CA ALA A 60 3.70 6.11 -1.76
C ALA A 60 2.17 6.22 -1.62
N VAL A 61 1.56 5.35 -0.80
CA VAL A 61 0.12 5.41 -0.50
C VAL A 61 -0.22 6.70 0.24
N LEU A 62 0.50 7.01 1.31
CA LEU A 62 0.27 8.22 2.12
C LEU A 62 0.41 9.49 1.28
N ASP A 63 1.45 9.58 0.44
CA ASP A 63 1.63 10.71 -0.48
C ASP A 63 0.48 10.82 -1.49
N GLY A 64 -0.08 9.68 -1.92
CA GLY A 64 -1.23 9.63 -2.82
C GLY A 64 -2.48 10.18 -2.16
N GLU A 65 -2.78 9.74 -0.94
CA GLU A 65 -3.91 10.19 -0.12
C GLU A 65 -3.79 11.68 0.22
N GLU A 66 -2.58 12.15 0.54
CA GLU A 66 -2.27 13.57 0.77
C GLU A 66 -2.60 14.42 -0.45
N ARG A 67 -2.09 14.03 -1.63
CA ARG A 67 -2.34 14.73 -2.89
C ARG A 67 -3.82 14.74 -3.25
N GLU A 68 -4.55 13.65 -2.96
CA GLU A 68 -5.99 13.62 -3.18
C GLU A 68 -6.74 14.56 -2.23
N ARG A 69 -6.35 14.63 -0.96
CA ARG A 69 -6.94 15.55 0.00
C ARG A 69 -6.72 17.02 -0.40
N GLN A 70 -5.49 17.39 -0.75
CA GLN A 70 -5.16 18.75 -1.21
C GLN A 70 -5.99 19.16 -2.43
N ARG A 71 -6.15 18.25 -3.41
CA ARG A 71 -7.00 18.50 -4.59
C ARG A 71 -8.46 18.79 -4.20
N ARG A 72 -9.02 18.02 -3.26
CA ARG A 72 -10.41 18.22 -2.80
C ARG A 72 -10.57 19.56 -2.08
N GLU A 73 -9.61 19.95 -1.26
CA GLU A 73 -9.61 21.24 -0.55
C GLU A 73 -9.48 22.42 -1.53
N GLU A 74 -8.60 22.30 -2.54
CA GLU A 74 -8.46 23.31 -3.60
C GLU A 74 -9.74 23.45 -4.45
N ASP A 75 -10.33 22.32 -4.85
CA ASP A 75 -11.59 22.30 -5.60
C ASP A 75 -12.74 22.94 -4.80
N GLU A 76 -12.85 22.65 -3.51
CA GLU A 76 -13.85 23.26 -2.62
C GLU A 76 -13.61 24.76 -2.50
N ARG A 77 -12.37 25.18 -2.25
CA ARG A 77 -12.00 26.60 -2.17
C ARG A 77 -12.32 27.33 -3.48
N GLN A 78 -12.03 26.72 -4.62
CA GLN A 78 -12.33 27.29 -5.93
C GLN A 78 -13.84 27.43 -6.15
N ARG A 79 -14.64 26.43 -5.77
CA ARG A 79 -16.11 26.50 -5.83
C ARG A 79 -16.66 27.66 -4.99
N LEU A 80 -16.23 27.78 -3.73
CA LEU A 80 -16.65 28.87 -2.84
C LEU A 80 -16.24 30.25 -3.39
N LEU A 81 -15.07 30.35 -4.02
CA LEU A 81 -14.60 31.60 -4.64
C LEU A 81 -15.48 32.00 -5.85
N VAL A 82 -15.91 31.03 -6.65
CA VAL A 82 -16.85 31.27 -7.76
C VAL A 82 -18.24 31.66 -7.23
N GLU A 83 -18.76 30.95 -6.22
CA GLU A 83 -20.08 31.21 -5.63
C GLU A 83 -20.17 32.58 -4.94
N SER A 84 -19.09 33.04 -4.30
CA SER A 84 -19.02 34.37 -3.67
C SER A 84 -18.95 35.54 -4.67
N GLY A 85 -19.00 35.27 -5.97
CA GLY A 85 -19.16 36.28 -7.02
C GLY A 85 -17.99 37.25 -7.17
N GLY A 86 -16.82 36.93 -6.62
CA GLY A 86 -15.65 37.80 -6.61
C GLY A 86 -15.98 39.16 -6.01
N GLY A 87 -16.25 39.20 -4.70
CA GLY A 87 -16.72 40.39 -3.98
C GLY A 87 -15.97 41.68 -4.30
N ALA A 88 -16.42 42.41 -5.34
CA ALA A 88 -16.12 43.81 -5.53
C ALA A 88 -16.97 44.58 -4.54
N PHE A 89 -16.37 44.92 -3.40
CA PHE A 89 -16.99 45.82 -2.43
C PHE A 89 -17.25 47.17 -3.12
N PRO A 90 -18.50 47.66 -3.20
CA PRO A 90 -18.77 48.92 -3.89
C PRO A 90 -18.05 50.06 -3.17
N THR A 91 -17.15 50.73 -3.88
CA THR A 91 -16.49 51.93 -3.37
C THR A 91 -17.55 53.03 -3.33
N LEU A 92 -17.98 53.44 -2.14
CA LEU A 92 -18.88 54.57 -1.97
C LEU A 92 -18.12 55.86 -2.34
N THR A 93 -18.22 56.29 -3.60
CA THR A 93 -17.91 57.66 -4.00
C THR A 93 -19.17 58.50 -3.82
N GLY A 94 -19.24 59.21 -2.70
CA GLY A 94 -20.26 60.20 -2.38
C GLY A 94 -19.70 61.20 -1.38
#